data_AF-A0A925SNC0-F1
#
_entry.id   AF-A0A925SNC0-F1
#
_cell.length_a   1.000
_cell.length_b   1.000
_cell.length_c   1.000
_cell.angle_alpha   90.00
_cell.angle_beta   90.00
_cell.angle_gamma   90.00
#
_symmetry.space_group_name_H-M   'P 1'
#
loop_
_entity.id
_entity.type
_entity.pdbx_description
1 polymer ?
#
loop_
_entity_poly.entity_id
_entity_poly.type
_entity_poly.pdbx_seq_one_letter_code
_entity_poly.pdbx_strand_id
1 'polypeptide(L)'
;MPKLLTEEFIGKYPDFPEHMNELGMFVYYRTYSRFLPDQKRRETWKETVRRSVEYNNQLAVKHFKKIGYKYSVTELRQEAQQFFHAMFNLEQFLSGRTMWVGGVDSGIAEKYPLANFNCSFTNIEEWQNLVDLFYLLLVGTGVGFKCTEEMARNLAPIRSNVQLIHSDYNPLPKTERLEHT
;
A
#
# COMPACT_ATOMS: atom_id res chain seq x y z
N MET A 1 -0.97 -8.17 18.72
CA MET A 1 -2.26 -7.44 18.68
C MET A 1 -3.39 -8.46 18.60
N PRO A 2 -4.61 -8.18 19.12
CA PRO A 2 -5.68 -9.17 19.08
C PRO A 2 -6.07 -9.46 17.63
N LYS A 3 -6.09 -10.74 17.25
CA LYS A 3 -6.67 -11.21 15.98
C LYS A 3 -8.18 -11.00 16.05
N LEU A 4 -8.73 -10.19 15.16
CA LEU A 4 -10.16 -9.82 15.21
C LEU A 4 -10.99 -10.93 14.56
N LEU A 5 -10.51 -11.50 13.46
CA LEU A 5 -11.16 -12.58 12.73
C LEU A 5 -10.63 -13.93 13.21
N THR A 6 -11.42 -14.61 14.05
CA THR A 6 -11.10 -15.92 14.61
C THR A 6 -11.11 -17.01 13.53
N GLU A 7 -10.34 -18.09 13.76
CA GLU A 7 -10.38 -19.25 12.84
C GLU A 7 -11.78 -19.87 12.76
N GLU A 8 -12.53 -19.90 13.88
CA GLU A 8 -13.91 -20.37 13.89
C GLU A 8 -14.83 -19.56 12.97
N PHE A 9 -14.69 -18.22 12.95
CA PHE A 9 -15.46 -17.37 12.05
C PHE A 9 -15.05 -17.59 10.59
N ILE A 10 -13.75 -17.62 10.30
CA ILE A 10 -13.22 -17.78 8.95
C ILE A 10 -13.54 -19.17 8.39
N GLY A 11 -13.56 -20.20 9.24
CA GLY A 11 -13.89 -21.58 8.86
C GLY A 11 -15.33 -21.77 8.36
N LYS A 12 -16.22 -20.78 8.56
CA LYS A 12 -17.59 -20.77 8.02
C LYS A 12 -17.64 -20.45 6.52
N TYR A 13 -16.55 -19.97 5.94
CA TYR A 13 -16.50 -19.50 4.56
C TYR A 13 -15.65 -20.43 3.67
N PRO A 14 -16.12 -20.73 2.45
CA PRO A 14 -15.31 -21.39 1.44
C PRO A 14 -14.16 -20.47 0.98
N ASP A 15 -13.27 -20.98 0.14
CA ASP A 15 -12.14 -20.19 -0.36
C ASP A 15 -12.56 -19.04 -1.29
N PHE A 16 -13.71 -19.20 -1.94
CA PHE A 16 -14.32 -18.25 -2.87
C PHE A 16 -15.85 -18.26 -2.68
N PRO A 17 -16.56 -17.12 -2.81
CA PRO A 17 -18.01 -17.10 -2.79
C PRO A 17 -18.55 -17.78 -4.06
N GLU A 18 -19.68 -18.48 -3.93
CA GLU A 18 -20.27 -19.26 -5.04
C GLU A 18 -20.68 -18.38 -6.23
N HIS A 19 -21.04 -17.13 -5.99
CA HIS A 19 -21.45 -16.17 -7.02
C HIS A 19 -20.30 -15.40 -7.68
N MET A 20 -19.03 -15.68 -7.33
CA MET A 20 -17.89 -15.12 -8.08
C MET A 20 -17.74 -15.84 -9.41
N ASN A 21 -18.03 -15.13 -10.50
CA ASN A 21 -17.86 -15.66 -11.85
C ASN A 21 -16.38 -15.84 -12.24
N GLU A 22 -16.15 -16.57 -13.33
CA GLU A 22 -14.82 -16.94 -13.82
C GLU A 22 -13.95 -15.71 -14.16
N LEU A 23 -14.55 -14.66 -14.72
CA LEU A 23 -13.84 -13.43 -15.05
C LEU A 23 -13.36 -12.71 -13.77
N GLY A 24 -14.21 -12.62 -12.75
CA GLY A 24 -13.87 -12.06 -11.45
C GLY A 24 -12.75 -12.85 -10.78
N MET A 25 -12.83 -14.18 -10.83
CA MET A 25 -11.77 -15.06 -10.30
C MET A 25 -10.45 -14.87 -11.07
N PHE A 26 -10.49 -14.79 -12.41
CA PHE A 26 -9.32 -14.53 -13.24
C PHE A 26 -8.67 -13.18 -12.92
N VAL A 27 -9.47 -12.10 -12.84
CA VAL A 27 -9.00 -10.76 -12.48
C VAL A 27 -8.40 -10.74 -11.07
N TYR A 28 -9.02 -11.44 -10.12
CA TYR A 28 -8.50 -11.57 -8.77
C TYR A 28 -7.11 -12.23 -8.76
N TYR A 29 -6.99 -13.41 -9.38
CA TYR A 29 -5.74 -14.17 -9.35
C TYR A 29 -4.57 -13.44 -10.01
N ARG A 30 -4.82 -12.72 -11.11
CA ARG A 30 -3.77 -11.97 -11.82
C ARG A 30 -3.39 -10.65 -11.14
N THR A 31 -4.27 -10.06 -10.32
CA THR A 31 -4.11 -8.66 -9.86
C THR A 31 -3.91 -8.53 -8.34
N TYR A 32 -4.65 -9.29 -7.54
CA TYR A 32 -4.73 -9.08 -6.08
C TYR A 32 -4.21 -10.26 -5.26
N SER A 33 -4.29 -11.46 -5.82
CA SER A 33 -3.85 -12.69 -5.16
C SER A 33 -2.32 -12.77 -5.10
N ARG A 34 -1.75 -12.77 -3.90
CA ARG A 34 -0.29 -12.85 -3.72
C ARG A 34 0.19 -14.29 -3.79
N PHE A 35 1.45 -14.50 -4.16
CA PHE A 35 2.08 -15.82 -4.05
C PHE A 35 2.53 -16.07 -2.61
N LEU A 36 2.24 -17.26 -2.09
CA LEU A 36 2.62 -17.75 -0.76
C LEU A 36 3.74 -18.79 -0.96
N PRO A 37 5.02 -18.42 -0.76
CA PRO A 37 6.15 -19.32 -1.06
C PRO A 37 6.09 -20.65 -0.30
N ASP A 38 5.74 -20.58 0.99
CA ASP A 38 5.69 -21.76 1.87
C ASP A 38 4.61 -22.76 1.45
N GLN A 39 3.52 -22.27 0.87
CA GLN A 39 2.39 -23.09 0.42
C GLN A 39 2.45 -23.42 -1.08
N LYS A 40 3.44 -22.87 -1.80
CA LYS A 40 3.64 -23.05 -3.26
C LYS A 40 2.38 -22.77 -4.11
N ARG A 41 1.56 -21.81 -3.68
CA ARG A 41 0.33 -21.41 -4.38
C ARG A 41 0.08 -19.92 -4.20
N ARG A 42 -0.92 -19.40 -4.93
CA ARG A 42 -1.44 -18.06 -4.66
C ARG A 42 -2.52 -18.08 -3.58
N GLU A 43 -2.75 -16.93 -2.97
CA GLU A 43 -3.83 -16.69 -2.00
C GLU A 43 -5.19 -17.05 -2.60
N THR A 44 -6.09 -17.53 -1.75
CA THR A 44 -7.52 -17.60 -2.06
C THR A 44 -8.20 -16.27 -1.74
N TRP A 45 -9.40 -16.03 -2.32
CA TRP A 45 -10.14 -14.79 -2.05
C TRP A 45 -10.37 -14.59 -0.55
N LYS A 46 -10.78 -15.65 0.17
CA LYS A 46 -10.91 -15.66 1.63
C LYS A 46 -9.66 -15.17 2.35
N GLU A 47 -8.47 -15.62 1.95
CA GLU A 47 -7.20 -15.24 2.56
C GLU A 47 -6.87 -13.77 2.33
N THR A 48 -7.03 -13.29 1.08
CA THR A 48 -6.82 -11.88 0.73
C THR A 48 -7.78 -10.96 1.48
N VAL A 49 -9.08 -11.30 1.54
CA VAL A 49 -10.09 -10.52 2.28
C VAL A 49 -9.74 -10.49 3.76
N ARG A 50 -9.39 -11.65 4.34
CA ARG A 50 -9.02 -11.75 5.76
C ARG A 50 -7.89 -10.79 6.12
N ARG A 51 -6.75 -10.85 5.42
CA ARG A 51 -5.60 -10.00 5.75
C ARG A 51 -5.88 -8.52 5.51
N SER A 52 -6.67 -8.20 4.50
CA SER A 52 -6.98 -6.81 4.14
C SER A 52 -7.91 -6.16 5.17
N VAL A 53 -8.93 -6.88 5.61
CA VAL A 53 -9.86 -6.45 6.68
C VAL A 53 -9.12 -6.35 8.01
N GLU A 54 -8.37 -7.39 8.39
CA GLU A 54 -7.59 -7.34 9.64
C GLU A 54 -6.62 -6.16 9.66
N TYR A 55 -5.92 -5.90 8.56
CA TYR A 55 -5.04 -4.74 8.43
C TYR A 55 -5.79 -3.43 8.65
N ASN A 56 -6.93 -3.23 7.96
CA ASN A 56 -7.71 -2.01 8.05
C ASN A 56 -8.21 -1.75 9.49
N ASN A 57 -8.85 -2.73 10.13
CA ASN A 57 -9.34 -2.58 11.50
C ASN A 57 -8.18 -2.41 12.50
N GLN A 58 -7.00 -3.02 12.25
CA GLN A 58 -5.83 -2.82 13.09
C GLN A 58 -5.28 -1.39 13.04
N LEU A 59 -5.48 -0.63 11.96
CA LEU A 59 -5.11 0.80 11.92
C LEU A 59 -5.88 1.58 12.99
N ALA A 60 -7.18 1.35 13.12
CA ALA A 60 -8.01 1.96 14.15
C ALA A 60 -7.56 1.54 15.56
N VAL A 61 -7.31 0.24 15.79
CA VAL A 61 -6.80 -0.26 17.08
C VAL A 61 -5.47 0.40 17.46
N LYS A 62 -4.52 0.48 16.51
CA LYS A 62 -3.22 1.15 16.72
C LYS A 62 -3.43 2.62 17.10
N HIS A 63 -4.33 3.32 16.40
CA HIS A 63 -4.64 4.71 16.66
C HIS A 63 -5.29 4.91 18.04
N PHE A 64 -6.33 4.14 18.38
CA PHE A 64 -7.01 4.23 19.67
C PHE A 64 -6.06 4.00 20.85
N LYS A 65 -5.18 3.00 20.76
CA LYS A 65 -4.14 2.78 21.77
C LYS A 65 -3.20 3.97 21.90
N LYS A 66 -2.76 4.54 20.77
CA LYS A 66 -1.85 5.69 20.74
C LYS A 66 -2.46 6.90 21.46
N ILE A 67 -3.76 7.14 21.32
CA ILE A 67 -4.44 8.30 21.92
C ILE A 67 -5.12 7.99 23.27
N GLY A 68 -4.98 6.76 23.79
CA GLY A 68 -5.63 6.34 25.03
C GLY A 68 -7.16 6.23 24.95
N TYR A 69 -7.72 6.11 23.74
CA TYR A 69 -9.15 5.97 23.55
C TYR A 69 -9.61 4.58 24.01
N LYS A 70 -10.66 4.53 24.85
CA LYS A 70 -11.25 3.28 25.30
C LYS A 70 -12.18 2.75 24.22
N TYR A 71 -11.96 1.50 23.82
CA TYR A 71 -12.75 0.83 22.79
C TYR A 71 -13.14 -0.59 23.24
N SER A 72 -14.26 -1.08 22.73
CA SER A 72 -14.70 -2.46 22.95
C SER A 72 -14.09 -3.39 21.91
N VAL A 73 -13.33 -4.40 22.35
CA VAL A 73 -12.78 -5.43 21.46
C VAL A 73 -13.91 -6.25 20.81
N THR A 74 -15.04 -6.40 21.51
CA THR A 74 -16.21 -7.12 21.01
C THR A 74 -16.86 -6.38 19.84
N GLU A 75 -17.04 -5.07 19.95
CA GLU A 75 -17.60 -4.23 18.87
C GLU A 75 -16.68 -4.22 17.65
N LEU A 76 -15.37 -4.03 17.84
CA LEU A 76 -14.40 -4.09 16.75
C LEU A 76 -14.37 -5.47 16.06
N ARG A 77 -14.58 -6.55 16.81
CA ARG A 77 -14.69 -7.89 16.23
C ARG A 77 -15.96 -8.03 15.38
N GLN A 78 -17.09 -7.52 15.86
CA GLN A 78 -18.34 -7.53 15.11
C GLN A 78 -18.21 -6.71 13.82
N GLU A 79 -17.61 -5.52 13.90
CA GLU A 79 -17.33 -4.67 12.74
C GLU A 79 -16.44 -5.39 11.72
N ALA A 80 -15.32 -5.99 12.17
CA ALA A 80 -14.43 -6.75 11.29
C ALA A 80 -15.14 -7.94 10.63
N GLN A 81 -16.01 -8.64 11.36
CA GLN A 81 -16.79 -9.76 10.82
C GLN A 81 -17.80 -9.31 9.76
N GLN A 82 -18.51 -8.21 10.00
CA GLN A 82 -19.43 -7.59 9.03
C GLN A 82 -18.67 -7.13 7.80
N PHE A 83 -17.52 -6.48 7.99
CA PHE A 83 -16.69 -6.01 6.89
C PHE A 83 -16.15 -7.19 6.06
N PHE A 84 -15.64 -8.23 6.72
CA PHE A 84 -15.22 -9.47 6.06
C PHE A 84 -16.37 -10.07 5.25
N HIS A 85 -17.56 -10.20 5.82
CA HIS A 85 -18.71 -10.79 5.14
C HIS A 85 -19.06 -10.03 3.85
N ALA A 86 -19.24 -8.71 3.95
CA ALA A 86 -19.61 -7.88 2.81
C ALA A 86 -18.51 -7.86 1.73
N MET A 87 -17.23 -7.83 2.13
CA MET A 87 -16.12 -7.91 1.17
C MET A 87 -16.00 -9.31 0.54
N PHE A 88 -16.16 -10.38 1.33
CA PHE A 88 -16.15 -11.75 0.83
C PHE A 88 -17.24 -11.95 -0.23
N ASN A 89 -18.44 -11.43 0.02
CA ASN A 89 -19.58 -11.49 -0.89
C ASN A 89 -19.54 -10.46 -2.03
N LEU A 90 -18.44 -9.75 -2.23
CA LEU A 90 -18.26 -8.80 -3.35
C LEU A 90 -19.21 -7.60 -3.30
N GLU A 91 -19.76 -7.28 -2.14
CA GLU A 91 -20.69 -6.15 -1.94
C GLU A 91 -19.94 -4.82 -1.78
N GLN A 92 -18.71 -4.88 -1.24
CA GLN A 92 -17.84 -3.73 -1.07
C GLN A 92 -16.37 -4.13 -1.12
N PHE A 93 -15.49 -3.17 -1.41
CA PHE A 93 -14.06 -3.42 -1.51
C PHE A 93 -13.24 -2.33 -0.84
N LEU A 94 -12.11 -2.74 -0.30
CA LEU A 94 -10.98 -1.83 -0.08
C LEU A 94 -10.37 -1.43 -1.43
N SER A 95 -9.55 -0.37 -1.44
CA SER A 95 -8.79 -0.03 -2.65
C SER A 95 -7.96 -1.22 -3.11
N GLY A 96 -7.77 -1.35 -4.44
CA GLY A 96 -6.91 -2.39 -5.00
C GLY A 96 -5.49 -2.37 -4.44
N ARG A 97 -5.00 -1.20 -3.98
CA ARG A 97 -3.70 -1.10 -3.31
C ARG A 97 -3.72 -1.78 -1.96
N THR A 98 -4.67 -1.44 -1.09
CA THR A 98 -4.81 -2.10 0.22
C THR A 98 -5.06 -3.60 0.07
N MET A 99 -5.84 -4.03 -0.93
CA MET A 99 -6.02 -5.46 -1.21
C MET A 99 -4.70 -6.18 -1.57
N TRP A 100 -3.69 -5.47 -2.09
CA TRP A 100 -2.39 -6.06 -2.44
C TRP A 100 -1.30 -5.88 -1.37
N VAL A 101 -1.29 -4.77 -0.61
CA VAL A 101 -0.25 -4.48 0.40
C VAL A 101 -0.71 -4.64 1.84
N GLY A 102 -2.00 -4.52 2.12
CA GLY A 102 -2.56 -4.54 3.46
C GLY A 102 -2.42 -5.91 4.11
N GLY A 103 -1.83 -5.95 5.30
CA GLY A 103 -1.73 -7.16 6.13
C GLY A 103 -0.81 -8.24 5.56
N VAL A 104 0.08 -7.88 4.63
CA VAL A 104 1.07 -8.81 4.06
C VAL A 104 2.22 -9.00 5.05
N ASP A 105 2.62 -10.25 5.29
CA ASP A 105 3.65 -10.63 6.29
C ASP A 105 5.00 -9.91 6.13
N SER A 106 5.35 -9.47 4.92
CA SER A 106 6.54 -8.64 4.66
C SER A 106 6.59 -7.31 5.43
N GLY A 107 5.45 -6.86 5.98
CA GLY A 107 5.28 -5.58 6.67
C GLY A 107 5.45 -4.37 5.74
N ILE A 108 5.22 -4.54 4.43
CA ILE A 108 5.44 -3.49 3.44
C ILE A 108 4.54 -2.27 3.71
N ALA A 109 3.30 -2.49 4.17
CA ALA A 109 2.37 -1.42 4.48
C ALA A 109 2.83 -0.58 5.70
N GLU A 110 3.49 -1.19 6.68
CA GLU A 110 4.10 -0.49 7.81
C GLU A 110 5.38 0.25 7.41
N LYS A 111 6.21 -0.34 6.55
CA LYS A 111 7.48 0.26 6.09
C LYS A 111 7.26 1.43 5.13
N TYR A 112 6.27 1.31 4.25
CA TYR A 112 5.92 2.32 3.24
C TYR A 112 4.42 2.62 3.27
N PRO A 113 3.93 3.38 4.27
CA PRO A 113 2.50 3.67 4.42
C PRO A 113 1.88 4.31 3.18
N LEU A 114 2.65 5.14 2.47
CA LEU A 114 2.23 5.85 1.25
C LEU A 114 1.81 4.89 0.12
N ALA A 115 2.32 3.66 0.10
CA ALA A 115 1.95 2.65 -0.91
C ALA A 115 0.48 2.18 -0.82
N ASN A 116 -0.24 2.53 0.26
CA ASN A 116 -1.68 2.31 0.38
C ASN A 116 -2.52 3.39 -0.34
N PHE A 117 -1.92 4.54 -0.67
CA PHE A 117 -2.62 5.64 -1.33
C PHE A 117 -2.40 5.55 -2.85
N ASN A 118 -3.46 5.27 -3.59
CA ASN A 118 -3.39 5.13 -5.05
C ASN A 118 -3.15 6.47 -5.74
N CYS A 119 -3.68 7.55 -5.18
CA CYS A 119 -3.70 8.87 -5.81
C CYS A 119 -3.29 9.94 -4.81
N SER A 120 -2.61 10.97 -5.29
CA SER A 120 -2.29 12.19 -4.54
C SER A 120 -2.37 13.41 -5.44
N PHE A 121 -2.29 14.58 -4.81
CA PHE A 121 -2.21 15.86 -5.50
C PHE A 121 -1.19 16.75 -4.80
N THR A 122 -0.43 17.54 -5.56
CA THR A 122 0.46 18.56 -4.99
C THR A 122 0.55 19.82 -5.84
N ASN A 123 0.85 20.94 -5.21
CA ASN A 123 1.25 22.17 -5.88
C ASN A 123 2.78 22.16 -6.05
N ILE A 124 3.28 22.62 -7.20
CA ILE A 124 4.71 22.76 -7.44
C ILE A 124 5.12 24.21 -7.11
N GLU A 125 5.52 24.45 -5.85
CA GLU A 125 5.89 25.76 -5.30
C GLU A 125 7.39 25.82 -4.96
N GLU A 126 8.05 24.68 -4.81
CA GLU A 126 9.49 24.53 -4.60
C GLU A 126 10.03 23.25 -5.27
N TRP A 127 11.35 23.18 -5.50
CA TRP A 127 11.99 22.02 -6.14
C TRP A 127 11.75 20.71 -5.38
N GLN A 128 11.59 20.78 -4.04
CA GLN A 128 11.29 19.62 -3.21
C GLN A 128 9.96 18.96 -3.59
N ASN A 129 8.96 19.73 -4.07
CA ASN A 129 7.67 19.14 -4.46
C ASN A 129 7.81 18.21 -5.67
N LEU A 130 8.77 18.48 -6.57
CA LEU A 130 9.08 17.58 -7.68
C LEU A 130 9.79 16.30 -7.21
N VAL A 131 10.64 16.41 -6.18
CA VAL A 131 11.27 15.24 -5.54
C VAL A 131 10.22 14.36 -4.88
N ASP A 132 9.30 14.95 -4.13
CA ASP A 132 8.20 14.23 -3.47
C ASP A 132 7.25 13.60 -4.49
N LEU A 133 6.91 14.32 -5.56
CA LEU A 133 6.13 13.80 -6.69
C LEU A 133 6.82 12.57 -7.29
N PHE A 134 8.13 12.65 -7.55
CA PHE A 134 8.88 11.54 -8.11
C PHE A 134 8.88 10.33 -7.17
N TYR A 135 9.12 10.54 -5.87
CA TYR A 135 9.05 9.48 -4.88
C TYR A 135 7.67 8.81 -4.82
N LEU A 136 6.59 9.59 -4.86
CA LEU A 136 5.21 9.07 -4.86
C LEU A 136 4.92 8.21 -6.10
N LEU A 137 5.39 8.61 -7.27
CA LEU A 137 5.29 7.79 -8.49
C LEU A 137 6.04 6.45 -8.33
N LEU A 138 7.23 6.46 -7.70
CA LEU A 138 8.01 5.24 -7.48
C LEU A 138 7.34 4.23 -6.53
N VAL A 139 6.57 4.71 -5.55
CA VAL A 139 5.78 3.83 -4.67
C VAL A 139 4.41 3.45 -5.25
N GLY A 140 4.14 3.83 -6.51
CA GLY A 140 2.94 3.44 -7.26
C GLY A 140 1.72 4.32 -7.00
N THR A 141 1.91 5.53 -6.47
CA THR A 141 0.86 6.54 -6.32
C THR A 141 0.81 7.40 -7.59
N GLY A 142 -0.36 7.53 -8.22
CA GLY A 142 -0.57 8.52 -9.28
C GLY A 142 -0.67 9.93 -8.70
N VAL A 143 0.14 10.87 -9.19
CA VAL A 143 0.20 12.23 -8.65
C VAL A 143 -0.33 13.23 -9.68
N GLY A 144 -1.45 13.85 -9.38
CA GLY A 144 -1.89 15.07 -10.06
C GLY A 144 -1.11 16.26 -9.53
N PHE A 145 -0.83 17.27 -10.36
CA PHE A 145 -0.18 18.47 -9.86
C PHE A 145 -0.70 19.73 -10.53
N LYS A 146 -0.55 20.86 -9.82
CA LYS A 146 -0.76 22.20 -10.36
C LYS A 146 0.57 22.95 -10.40
N CYS A 147 0.84 23.57 -11.54
CA CYS A 147 1.98 24.46 -11.75
C CYS A 147 1.50 25.59 -12.66
N THR A 148 1.30 26.78 -12.09
CA THR A 148 0.95 27.99 -12.86
C THR A 148 2.22 28.80 -13.13
N GLU A 149 2.16 29.73 -14.08
CA GLU A 149 3.29 30.64 -14.33
C GLU A 149 3.69 31.45 -13.08
N GLU A 150 2.72 31.85 -12.26
CA GLU A 150 2.97 32.57 -11.00
C GLU A 150 3.74 31.69 -10.01
N MET A 151 3.33 30.43 -9.85
CA MET A 151 4.03 29.46 -9.00
C MET A 151 5.45 29.22 -9.50
N ALA A 152 5.61 29.03 -10.82
CA ALA A 152 6.91 28.81 -11.44
C ALA A 152 7.86 30.00 -11.26
N ARG A 153 7.36 31.25 -11.28
CA ARG A 153 8.17 32.46 -11.03
C ARG A 153 8.71 32.54 -9.60
N ASN A 154 8.02 31.91 -8.63
CA ASN A 154 8.44 31.90 -7.23
C ASN A 154 9.44 30.78 -6.92
N LEU A 155 9.72 29.88 -7.86
CA LEU A 155 10.73 28.83 -7.68
C LEU A 155 12.13 29.44 -7.56
N ALA A 156 12.96 28.84 -6.70
CA ALA A 156 14.36 29.21 -6.59
C ALA A 156 15.05 29.07 -7.96
N PRO A 157 15.93 30.01 -8.34
CA PRO A 157 16.57 29.98 -9.65
C PRO A 157 17.44 28.74 -9.83
N ILE A 158 17.40 28.16 -11.02
CA ILE A 158 18.27 27.03 -11.39
C ILE A 158 19.70 27.55 -11.56
N ARG A 159 20.66 26.86 -10.95
CA ARG A 159 22.09 27.12 -11.18
C ARG A 159 22.45 26.74 -12.61
N SER A 160 22.68 27.73 -13.46
CA SER A 160 23.03 27.54 -14.88
C SER A 160 24.53 27.42 -15.13
N ASN A 161 25.36 27.73 -14.13
CA ASN A 161 26.82 27.65 -14.20
C ASN A 161 27.38 26.27 -13.82
N VAL A 162 26.69 25.20 -14.23
CA VAL A 162 27.12 23.81 -14.00
C VAL A 162 27.65 23.24 -15.30
N GLN A 163 28.90 22.79 -15.30
CA GLN A 163 29.47 22.01 -16.39
C GLN A 163 29.24 20.52 -16.09
N LEU A 164 28.34 19.89 -16.84
CA LEU A 164 28.13 18.45 -16.76
C LEU A 164 29.19 17.74 -17.61
N ILE A 165 30.10 17.01 -16.98
CA ILE A 165 31.12 16.21 -17.66
C ILE A 165 30.57 14.80 -17.82
N HIS A 166 30.28 14.39 -19.05
CA HIS A 166 29.94 13.01 -19.37
C HIS A 166 31.24 12.24 -19.58
N SER A 167 31.77 11.60 -18.54
CA SER A 167 32.92 10.70 -18.65
C SER A 167 32.48 9.25 -18.67
N ASP A 168 33.21 8.41 -19.39
CA ASP A 168 33.03 6.96 -19.28
C ASP A 168 33.27 6.50 -17.83
N TYR A 169 32.46 5.53 -17.39
CA TYR A 169 32.62 4.94 -16.07
C TYR A 169 33.90 4.10 -16.04
N ASN A 170 34.90 4.58 -15.29
CA ASN A 170 36.10 3.84 -14.99
C ASN A 170 35.94 3.18 -13.61
N PRO A 171 35.76 1.85 -13.52
CA PRO A 171 35.52 1.18 -12.24
C PRO A 171 36.73 1.34 -11.32
N LEU A 172 36.49 1.91 -10.13
CA LEU A 172 37.50 1.97 -9.07
C LEU A 172 37.56 0.64 -8.30
N PRO A 173 38.75 0.25 -7.78
CA PRO A 173 38.88 -0.82 -6.79
C PRO A 173 37.96 -0.58 -5.59
N LYS A 174 37.45 -1.64 -4.96
CA LYS A 174 36.46 -1.54 -3.86
C LYS A 174 36.91 -0.62 -2.71
N THR A 175 38.21 -0.58 -2.44
CA THR A 175 38.84 0.28 -1.43
C THR A 175 38.81 1.76 -1.74
N GLU A 176 38.61 2.13 -3.01
CA GLU A 176 38.66 3.51 -3.52
C GLU A 176 37.26 4.05 -3.88
N ARG A 177 36.21 3.23 -3.74
CA ARG A 177 34.83 3.66 -4.00
C ARG A 177 34.34 4.52 -2.85
N LEU A 178 33.78 5.69 -3.17
CA LEU A 178 33.09 6.58 -2.22
C LEU A 178 31.71 6.04 -1.81
N GLU A 179 31.16 5.10 -2.59
CA GLU A 179 29.88 4.47 -2.32
C GLU A 179 30.04 3.34 -1.29
N HIS A 180 29.27 3.40 -0.20
CA HIS A 180 29.23 2.36 0.82
C HIS A 180 28.29 1.20 0.42
N THR A 181 28.52 0.58 -0.74
CA THR A 181 27.76 -0.59 -1.22
C THR A 181 28.54 -1.91 -1.12
#